data_AF-A0A2U1SRL5-F1
#
_entry.id   AF-A0A2U1SRL5-F1
#
_cell.length_a   1.000
_cell.length_b   1.000
_cell.length_c   1.000
_cell.angle_alpha   90.00
_cell.angle_beta   90.00
_cell.angle_gamma   90.00
#
_symmetry.space_group_name_H-M   'P 1'
#
loop_
_entity.id
_entity.type
_entity.pdbx_description
1 polymer ?
#
loop_
_entity_poly.entity_id
_entity_poly.type
_entity_poly.pdbx_seq_one_letter_code
_entity_poly.pdbx_strand_id
1 'polypeptide(L)'
;MAAKQQFSVTLPPDMAEVVEEKLRRGEYDSASELMSEGVQAQLDRDASLETWLRDVVVPGHAEYLADPSRAVPAEELLARIKARRAAGR
;
A
#
# COMPACT_ATOMS: atom_id res chain seq x y z
N MET A 1 -11.93 -25.85 -13.37
CA MET A 1 -12.70 -24.68 -13.86
C MET A 1 -12.94 -23.79 -12.65
N ALA A 2 -12.24 -22.65 -12.51
CA ALA A 2 -12.55 -21.71 -11.43
C ALA A 2 -13.92 -21.10 -11.71
N ALA A 3 -14.84 -21.15 -10.74
CA ALA A 3 -16.15 -20.53 -10.88
C ALA A 3 -15.98 -19.01 -10.88
N LYS A 4 -16.50 -18.32 -11.91
CA LYS A 4 -16.57 -16.86 -11.95
C LYS A 4 -17.92 -16.42 -11.37
N GLN A 5 -17.87 -15.47 -10.44
CA GLN A 5 -19.07 -14.84 -9.87
C GLN A 5 -19.32 -13.50 -10.58
N GLN A 6 -20.56 -13.25 -11.00
CA GLN A 6 -20.94 -11.98 -11.62
C GLN A 6 -21.44 -10.99 -10.57
N PHE A 7 -20.99 -9.74 -10.68
CA PHE A 7 -21.46 -8.61 -9.88
C PHE A 7 -21.96 -7.50 -10.82
N SER A 8 -23.02 -6.80 -10.41
CA SER A 8 -23.46 -5.56 -11.03
C SER A 8 -23.17 -4.41 -10.08
N VAL A 9 -22.41 -3.43 -10.56
CA VAL A 9 -22.00 -2.26 -9.78
C VAL A 9 -22.39 -1.00 -10.52
N THR A 10 -22.91 -0.03 -9.79
CA THR A 10 -23.24 1.30 -10.32
C THR A 10 -22.11 2.24 -9.94
N LEU A 11 -21.53 2.89 -10.95
CA LEU A 11 -20.49 3.88 -10.76
C LEU A 11 -21.06 5.31 -10.88
N PRO A 12 -20.50 6.28 -10.15
CA PRO A 12 -20.68 7.69 -10.45
C PRO A 12 -20.28 8.00 -11.91
N PRO A 13 -20.93 8.97 -12.59
CA PRO A 13 -20.69 9.24 -14.01
C PRO A 13 -19.23 9.56 -14.36
N ASP A 14 -18.55 10.32 -13.50
CA ASP A 14 -17.12 10.66 -13.63
C ASP A 14 -16.23 9.41 -13.59
N MET A 15 -16.53 8.46 -12.71
CA MET A 15 -15.79 7.19 -12.65
C MET A 15 -16.10 6.29 -13.84
N ALA A 16 -17.34 6.28 -14.32
CA ALA A 16 -17.71 5.53 -15.52
C ALA A 16 -16.95 6.04 -16.76
N GLU A 17 -16.84 7.36 -16.93
CA GLU A 17 -16.07 7.99 -18.01
C GLU A 17 -14.60 7.55 -18.00
N VAL A 18 -13.98 7.49 -16.81
CA VAL A 18 -12.60 6.99 -16.65
C VAL A 18 -12.47 5.54 -17.10
N VAL A 19 -13.41 4.66 -16.74
CA VAL A 19 -13.39 3.25 -17.15
C VAL A 19 -13.55 3.14 -18.67
N GLU A 20 -14.51 3.86 -19.24
CA GLU A 20 -14.74 3.88 -20.69
C GLU A 20 -13.51 4.37 -21.46
N GLU A 21 -12.84 5.41 -20.97
CA GLU A 21 -11.63 5.92 -21.59
C GLU A 21 -10.50 4.89 -21.59
N LYS A 22 -10.29 4.19 -20.47
CA LYS A 22 -9.27 3.14 -20.34
C LYS A 22 -9.51 1.98 -21.31
N LEU A 23 -10.77 1.55 -21.45
CA LEU A 23 -11.14 0.54 -22.43
C LEU A 23 -10.96 1.03 -23.87
N ARG A 24 -11.37 2.26 -24.17
CA ARG A 24 -11.20 2.87 -25.50
C ARG A 24 -9.74 3.00 -25.91
N ARG A 25 -8.85 3.26 -24.95
CA ARG A 25 -7.39 3.32 -25.16
C ARG A 25 -6.75 1.93 -25.30
N GLY A 26 -7.49 0.85 -25.02
CA GLY A 26 -6.96 -0.51 -25.01
C GLY A 26 -6.02 -0.78 -23.83
N GLU A 27 -6.14 -0.02 -22.74
CA GLU A 27 -5.39 -0.29 -21.50
C GLU A 27 -5.91 -1.56 -20.80
N TYR A 28 -7.18 -1.92 -21.05
CA TYR A 28 -7.84 -3.13 -20.55
C TYR A 28 -8.79 -3.68 -21.60
N ASP A 29 -8.94 -5.00 -21.66
CA ASP A 29 -9.85 -5.70 -22.58
C ASP A 29 -11.30 -5.67 -22.09
N SER A 30 -11.51 -5.49 -20.77
CA SER A 30 -12.85 -5.42 -20.18
C SER A 30 -12.87 -4.70 -18.83
N ALA A 31 -14.06 -4.21 -18.45
CA ALA A 31 -14.27 -3.68 -17.11
C ALA A 31 -14.04 -4.75 -16.02
N SER A 32 -14.30 -6.03 -16.29
CA SER A 32 -14.03 -7.11 -15.35
C SER A 32 -12.54 -7.33 -15.10
N GLU A 33 -11.70 -7.16 -16.12
CA GLU A 33 -10.24 -7.21 -15.97
C GLU A 33 -9.73 -6.04 -15.15
N LEU A 34 -10.13 -4.82 -15.49
CA LEU A 34 -9.79 -3.60 -14.74
C LEU A 34 -10.18 -3.73 -13.27
N MET A 35 -11.39 -4.22 -12.98
CA MET A 35 -11.85 -4.42 -11.61
C MET A 35 -11.06 -5.52 -10.90
N SER A 36 -10.70 -6.60 -11.60
CA SER A 36 -9.91 -7.69 -11.00
C SER A 36 -8.50 -7.25 -10.64
N GLU A 37 -7.85 -6.50 -11.53
CA GLU A 37 -6.54 -5.91 -11.27
C GLU A 37 -6.61 -4.89 -10.13
N GLY A 38 -7.63 -4.03 -10.12
CA GLY A 38 -7.84 -3.07 -9.03
C GLY A 38 -8.04 -3.74 -7.67
N VAL A 39 -8.83 -4.81 -7.61
CA VAL A 39 -9.01 -5.60 -6.38
C VAL A 39 -7.71 -6.27 -5.96
N GLN A 40 -6.95 -6.87 -6.89
CA GLN A 40 -5.67 -7.49 -6.57
C GLN A 40 -4.67 -6.47 -6.02
N ALA A 41 -4.56 -5.30 -6.66
CA ALA A 41 -3.67 -4.23 -6.21
C ALA A 41 -4.03 -3.72 -4.81
N GLN A 42 -5.33 -3.69 -4.46
CA GLN A 42 -5.79 -3.36 -3.12
C GLN A 42 -5.39 -4.43 -2.11
N LEU A 43 -5.61 -5.71 -2.42
CA LEU A 43 -5.21 -6.83 -1.56
C LEU A 43 -3.70 -6.88 -1.31
N ASP A 44 -2.90 -6.65 -2.36
CA ASP A 44 -1.44 -6.65 -2.26
C ASP A 44 -0.93 -5.52 -1.38
N ARG A 45 -1.55 -4.34 -1.48
CA ARG A 45 -1.24 -3.19 -0.61
C ARG A 45 -1.54 -3.51 0.85
N ASP A 46 -2.71 -4.07 1.12
CA ASP A 46 -3.14 -4.39 2.48
C ASP A 46 -2.26 -5.49 3.07
N ALA A 47 -1.95 -6.55 2.32
CA ALA A 47 -1.05 -7.61 2.74
C ALA A 47 0.38 -7.10 3.02
N SER A 48 0.87 -6.16 2.19
CA SER A 48 2.20 -5.55 2.39
C SER A 48 2.25 -4.72 3.68
N LEU A 49 1.20 -3.95 3.96
CA LEU A 49 1.08 -3.18 5.19
C LEU A 49 1.03 -4.10 6.41
N GLU A 50 0.17 -5.12 6.38
CA GLU A 50 0.02 -6.09 7.48
C GLU A 50 1.33 -6.82 7.77
N THR A 51 2.05 -7.24 6.73
CA THR A 51 3.36 -7.87 6.87
C THR A 51 4.36 -6.93 7.51
N TRP A 52 4.42 -5.67 7.07
CA TRP A 52 5.32 -4.67 7.67
C TRP A 52 4.99 -4.38 9.14
N LEU A 53 3.70 -4.26 9.48
CA LEU A 53 3.27 -4.08 10.87
C LEU A 53 3.71 -5.26 11.76
N ARG A 54 3.45 -6.48 11.29
CA ARG A 54 3.78 -7.72 12.02
C ARG A 54 5.28 -7.92 12.17
N ASP A 55 6.05 -7.70 11.11
CA ASP A 55 7.45 -8.14 11.05
C ASP A 55 8.43 -7.04 11.44
N VAL A 56 8.02 -5.76 11.37
CA VAL A 56 8.89 -4.62 11.68
C VAL A 56 8.40 -3.87 12.91
N VAL A 57 7.13 -3.48 12.94
CA VAL A 57 6.61 -2.60 14.00
C VAL A 57 6.48 -3.35 15.32
N VAL A 58 5.86 -4.53 15.31
CA VAL A 58 5.67 -5.32 16.55
C VAL A 58 7.01 -5.70 17.20
N PRO A 59 8.01 -6.24 16.48
CA PRO A 59 9.32 -6.54 17.06
C PRO A 59 10.04 -5.27 17.54
N GLY A 60 10.01 -4.18 16.77
CA GLY A 60 10.63 -2.92 17.17
C GLY A 60 10.01 -2.34 18.46
N HIS A 61 8.70 -2.46 18.62
CA HIS A 61 8.01 -2.06 19.85
C HIS A 61 8.37 -2.97 21.03
N ALA A 62 8.43 -4.29 20.82
CA ALA A 62 8.85 -5.24 21.84
C ALA A 62 10.30 -4.98 22.30
N GLU A 63 11.21 -4.67 21.37
CA GLU A 63 12.59 -4.27 21.69
C GLU A 63 12.65 -2.98 22.51
N TYR A 64 11.83 -1.98 22.15
CA TYR A 64 11.75 -0.74 22.93
C TYR A 64 11.23 -0.96 24.34
N LEU A 65 10.18 -1.78 24.51
CA LEU A 65 9.66 -2.10 25.85
C LEU A 65 10.68 -2.87 26.69
N ALA A 66 11.51 -3.72 26.06
CA ALA A 66 12.58 -4.45 26.74
C ALA A 66 13.75 -3.54 27.14
N ASP A 67 14.10 -2.56 26.31
CA ASP A 67 15.15 -1.59 26.60
C ASP A 67 14.84 -0.19 26.01
N PRO A 68 14.17 0.68 26.79
CA PRO A 68 13.82 2.03 26.34
C PRO A 68 15.04 2.91 26.06
N SER A 69 16.22 2.59 26.62
CA SER A 69 17.44 3.39 26.41
C SER A 69 17.98 3.31 24.98
N ARG A 70 17.53 2.32 24.19
CA ARG A 70 17.86 2.18 22.77
C ARG A 70 17.10 3.16 21.87
N ALA A 71 16.09 3.84 22.39
CA ALA A 71 15.36 4.87 21.63
C ALA A 71 16.25 6.09 21.37
N VAL A 72 15.94 6.80 20.28
CA VAL A 72 16.55 8.10 19.98
C VAL A 72 15.73 9.18 20.68
N PRO A 73 16.33 10.05 21.52
CA PRO A 73 15.65 11.19 22.11
C PRO A 73 15.04 12.09 21.03
N ALA A 74 13.84 12.61 21.28
CA ALA A 74 13.08 13.37 20.29
C ALA A 74 13.84 14.62 19.80
N GLU A 75 14.56 15.26 20.71
CA GLU A 75 15.42 16.42 20.47
C GLU A 75 16.60 16.12 19.54
N GLU A 76 17.08 14.86 19.49
CA GLU A 76 18.22 14.44 18.67
C GLU A 76 17.82 13.88 17.30
N LEU A 77 16.54 13.50 17.14
CA LEU A 77 16.05 12.77 15.97
C LEU A 77 16.37 13.48 14.65
N LEU A 78 16.08 14.78 14.56
CA LEU A 78 16.27 15.53 13.33
C LEU A 78 17.75 15.70 12.98
N ALA A 79 18.61 15.90 13.98
CA ALA A 79 20.05 15.99 13.80
C ALA A 79 20.61 14.67 13.24
N ARG A 80 20.16 13.55 13.80
CA ARG A 80 20.53 12.20 13.34
C ARG A 80 20.10 11.92 11.90
N ILE A 81 18.88 12.30 11.51
CA ILE A 81 18.40 12.16 10.11
C ILE A 81 19.26 13.00 9.16
N LYS A 82 19.54 14.25 9.51
CA LYS A 82 20.38 15.15 8.68
C LYS A 82 21.78 14.59 8.49
N ALA A 83 22.41 14.10 9.56
CA ALA A 83 23.73 13.48 9.50
C ALA A 83 23.76 12.25 8.58
N ARG A 84 22.77 11.35 8.70
CA ARG A 84 22.68 10.16 7.84
C ARG A 84 22.47 10.51 6.37
N ARG A 85 21.66 11.53 6.06
CA ARG A 85 21.50 12.04 4.68
C ARG A 85 22.76 12.69 4.12
N ALA A 86 23.55 13.35 4.95
CA ALA A 86 24.81 13.95 4.53
C ALA A 86 25.90 12.90 4.27
N ALA A 87 25.92 11.82 5.04
CA ALA A 87 26.88 10.72 4.90
C ALA A 87 26.55 9.71 3.78
N GLY A 88 25.30 9.71 3.30
CA GLY A 88 24.85 8.88 2.17
C GLY A 88 24.93 9.58 0.81
N ARG A 89 25.48 10.79 0.76
CA ARG A 89 25.89 11.50 -0.47
C ARG A 89 27.40 11.39 -0.61
#